data_AF-A0A2T0X5A8-F1
#
_entry.id   AF-A0A2T0X5A8-F1
#
_cell.length_a   1.000
_cell.length_b   1.000
_cell.length_c   1.000
_cell.angle_alpha   90.00
_cell.angle_beta   90.00
_cell.angle_gamma   90.00
#
_symmetry.space_group_name_H-M   'P 1'
#
loop_
_entity.id
_entity.type
_entity.pdbx_description
1 polymer ?
#
loop_
_entity_poly.entity_id
_entity_poly.type
_entity_poly.pdbx_seq_one_letter_code
_entity_poly.pdbx_strand_id
1 'polypeptide(L)'
;MIDDVSEISRFRNYNHALRARANRLELELAQRNKDIVTLHKALRDARRRPLKNLKRKIEFKILKALSKRGSWLPEDMRHRFALSAKKRDPERDELAAPMKSEKLFTYSAMVERWEILRKSKEEEKAKCMRGFNHNPCISILVPVYNPDPELLQKAIHSVLEQSYSNWELCIVDDCSTDP
;
A
#
# COMPACT_ATOMS: atom_id res chain seq x y z
N MET A 1 -63.10 18.13 15.58
CA MET A 1 -62.23 18.13 14.39
C MET A 1 -60.86 17.71 14.88
N ILE A 2 -60.48 16.46 14.63
CA ILE A 2 -59.21 15.89 15.05
C ILE A 2 -58.18 16.29 13.99
N ASP A 3 -57.03 16.81 14.42
CA ASP A 3 -56.03 17.47 13.58
C ASP A 3 -55.39 16.54 12.53
N ASP A 4 -55.91 16.56 11.31
CA ASP A 4 -55.43 15.87 10.09
C ASP A 4 -53.93 16.14 9.80
N VAL A 5 -53.45 17.33 10.18
CA VAL A 5 -52.04 17.75 10.03
C VAL A 5 -51.10 16.99 10.97
N SER A 6 -51.58 16.60 12.17
CA SER A 6 -50.81 15.83 13.16
C SER A 6 -50.59 14.39 12.71
N GLU A 7 -51.61 13.81 12.05
CA GLU A 7 -51.60 12.43 11.58
C GLU A 7 -50.68 12.26 10.36
N ILE A 8 -50.76 13.19 9.40
CA ILE A 8 -49.86 13.24 8.24
C ILE A 8 -48.40 13.39 8.68
N SER A 9 -48.14 14.21 9.69
CA SER A 9 -46.77 14.41 10.22
C SER A 9 -46.23 13.15 10.91
N ARG A 10 -47.06 12.42 11.66
CA ARG A 10 -46.68 11.12 12.26
C ARG A 10 -46.38 10.08 11.19
N PHE A 11 -47.20 9.97 10.15
CA PHE A 11 -46.96 9.04 9.03
C PHE A 11 -45.68 9.36 8.28
N ARG A 12 -45.36 10.64 8.05
CA ARG A 12 -44.11 11.06 7.40
C ARG A 12 -42.89 10.69 8.26
N ASN A 13 -42.96 10.92 9.57
CA ASN A 13 -41.90 10.55 10.51
C ASN A 13 -41.71 9.04 10.60
N TYR A 14 -42.80 8.27 10.62
CA TYR A 14 -42.77 6.80 10.63
C TYR A 14 -42.14 6.25 9.35
N ASN A 15 -42.54 6.75 8.18
CA ASN A 15 -41.94 6.36 6.90
C ASN A 15 -40.45 6.72 6.82
N HIS A 16 -40.06 7.88 7.33
CA HIS A 16 -38.64 8.27 7.40
C HIS A 16 -37.84 7.33 8.31
N ALA A 17 -38.38 6.97 9.48
CA ALA A 17 -37.75 6.04 10.40
C ALA A 17 -37.60 4.62 9.81
N LEU A 18 -38.63 4.13 9.09
CA LEU A 18 -38.56 2.85 8.39
C LEU A 18 -37.49 2.83 7.29
N ARG A 19 -37.38 3.90 6.48
CA ARG A 19 -36.34 4.04 5.46
C ARG A 19 -34.94 4.08 6.09
N ALA A 20 -34.76 4.81 7.18
CA ALA A 20 -33.48 4.85 7.90
C ALA A 20 -33.08 3.47 8.46
N ARG A 21 -34.05 2.69 8.94
CA ARG A 21 -33.83 1.31 9.40
C ARG A 21 -33.47 0.38 8.23
N ALA A 22 -34.16 0.48 7.11
CA ALA A 22 -33.86 -0.30 5.90
C ALA A 22 -32.42 -0.05 5.42
N ASN A 23 -32.02 1.21 5.26
CA ASN A 23 -30.67 1.57 4.84
C ASN A 23 -29.58 1.05 5.81
N ARG A 24 -29.86 1.07 7.12
CA ARG A 24 -28.93 0.55 8.13
C ARG A 24 -28.74 -0.96 7.98
N LEU A 25 -29.84 -1.69 7.77
CA LEU A 25 -29.80 -3.13 7.56
C LEU A 25 -29.07 -3.50 6.27
N GLU A 26 -29.27 -2.74 5.19
CA GLU A 26 -28.54 -2.93 3.93
C GLU A 26 -27.03 -2.74 4.10
N LEU A 27 -26.62 -1.72 4.86
CA LEU A 27 -25.21 -1.46 5.14
C LEU A 27 -24.59 -2.57 6.01
N GLU A 28 -25.34 -3.07 6.99
CA GLU A 28 -24.91 -4.19 7.83
C GLU A 28 -24.80 -5.49 7.01
N LEU A 29 -25.74 -5.77 6.13
CA LEU A 29 -25.69 -6.91 5.21
C LEU A 29 -24.49 -6.81 4.26
N ALA A 30 -24.23 -5.62 3.71
CA ALA A 30 -23.08 -5.39 2.86
C ALA A 30 -21.76 -5.63 3.60
N GLN A 31 -21.67 -5.24 4.88
CA GLN A 31 -20.50 -5.49 5.71
C GLN A 31 -20.31 -6.99 5.98
N ARG A 32 -21.38 -7.69 6.40
CA ARG A 32 -21.32 -9.14 6.65
C ARG A 32 -20.92 -9.93 5.41
N ASN A 33 -21.39 -9.53 4.23
CA ASN A 33 -20.99 -10.17 2.98
C ASN A 33 -19.49 -10.01 2.68
N LYS A 34 -18.90 -8.84 2.98
CA LYS A 34 -17.44 -8.64 2.87
C LYS A 34 -16.67 -9.55 3.82
N ASP A 35 -17.17 -9.71 5.05
CA ASP A 35 -16.53 -10.56 6.05
C ASP A 35 -16.56 -12.04 5.63
N ILE A 36 -17.69 -12.52 5.10
CA ILE A 36 -17.84 -13.89 4.58
C ILE A 36 -16.83 -14.17 3.45
N VAL A 37 -16.65 -13.24 2.52
CA VAL A 37 -15.68 -13.38 1.42
C VAL A 37 -14.24 -13.46 1.96
N THR A 38 -13.92 -12.61 2.93
CA THR A 38 -12.59 -12.57 3.57
C THR A 38 -12.28 -13.88 4.30
N LEU A 39 -13.24 -14.40 5.08
CA LEU A 39 -13.12 -15.67 5.78
C LEU A 39 -12.96 -16.85 4.83
N HIS A 40 -13.73 -16.90 3.74
CA HIS A 40 -13.59 -17.95 2.72
C HIS A 40 -12.20 -17.95 2.08
N LYS A 41 -11.62 -16.77 1.82
CA LYS A 41 -10.27 -16.65 1.28
C LYS A 41 -9.24 -17.18 2.28
N ALA A 42 -9.34 -16.77 3.55
CA ALA A 42 -8.46 -17.24 4.62
C ALA A 42 -8.52 -18.77 4.78
N LEU A 43 -9.73 -19.35 4.76
CA LEU A 43 -9.94 -20.79 4.90
C LEU A 43 -9.41 -21.57 3.68
N ARG A 44 -9.57 -21.03 2.47
CA ARG A 44 -9.01 -21.60 1.23
C ARG A 44 -7.49 -21.58 1.24
N ASP A 45 -6.88 -20.48 1.68
CA ASP A 45 -5.43 -20.34 1.78
C ASP A 45 -4.84 -21.28 2.84
N ALA A 46 -5.51 -21.42 3.99
CA ALA A 46 -5.14 -22.38 5.03
C ALA A 46 -5.17 -23.83 4.53
N ARG A 47 -6.20 -24.21 3.75
CA ARG A 47 -6.35 -25.55 3.20
C ARG A 47 -5.37 -25.85 2.06
N ARG A 48 -5.04 -24.86 1.23
CA ARG A 48 -4.15 -25.04 0.06
C ARG A 48 -2.66 -24.99 0.40
N ARG A 49 -2.25 -24.34 1.49
CA ARG A 49 -0.82 -24.13 1.82
C ARG A 49 -0.45 -24.51 3.27
N PRO A 50 -0.75 -25.73 3.74
CA PRO A 50 -0.50 -26.14 5.12
C PRO A 50 0.98 -26.07 5.52
N LEU A 51 1.89 -26.48 4.61
CA LEU A 51 3.34 -26.47 4.84
C LEU A 51 3.95 -25.05 4.85
N LYS A 52 3.34 -24.09 4.15
CA LYS A 52 3.80 -22.69 4.16
C LYS A 52 3.57 -22.05 5.52
N ASN A 53 2.45 -22.38 6.16
CA ASN A 53 2.14 -21.94 7.52
C ASN A 53 3.05 -22.62 8.55
N LEU A 54 3.39 -23.89 8.34
CA LEU A 54 4.38 -24.60 9.16
C LEU A 54 5.78 -23.96 9.05
N LYS A 55 6.26 -23.69 7.83
CA LYS A 55 7.54 -23.02 7.58
C LYS A 55 7.61 -21.65 8.26
N ARG A 56 6.56 -20.82 8.12
CA ARG A 56 6.45 -19.51 8.79
C ARG A 56 6.53 -19.62 10.31
N LYS A 57 5.84 -20.60 10.91
CA LYS A 57 5.89 -20.86 12.35
C LYS A 57 7.28 -21.29 12.82
N ILE A 58 7.96 -22.13 12.04
CA ILE A 58 9.34 -22.56 12.33
C ILE A 58 10.30 -21.37 12.23
N GLU A 59 10.24 -20.59 11.15
CA GLU A 59 11.05 -19.39 10.95
C GLU A 59 10.88 -18.40 12.12
N PHE A 60 9.64 -18.12 12.51
CA PHE A 60 9.35 -17.26 13.65
C PHE A 60 9.99 -17.77 14.94
N LYS A 61 9.82 -19.06 15.27
CA LYS A 61 10.37 -19.66 16.49
C LYS A 61 11.89 -19.58 16.52
N ILE A 62 12.56 -19.85 15.39
CA ILE A 62 14.03 -19.75 15.27
C ILE A 62 14.49 -18.30 15.47
N LEU A 63 13.88 -17.34 14.77
CA LEU A 63 14.26 -15.94 14.87
C LEU A 63 14.05 -15.38 16.28
N LYS A 64 12.93 -15.74 16.93
CA LYS A 64 12.63 -15.36 18.33
C LYS A 64 13.59 -15.99 19.34
N ALA A 65 14.08 -17.20 19.07
CA ALA A 65 15.10 -17.85 19.90
C ALA A 65 16.47 -17.18 19.72
N LEU A 66 16.87 -16.90 18.48
CA LEU A 66 18.14 -16.23 18.16
C LEU A 66 18.19 -14.79 18.69
N SER A 67 17.06 -14.08 18.69
CA SER A 67 16.99 -12.72 19.25
C SER A 67 17.19 -12.67 20.77
N LYS A 68 16.96 -13.78 21.48
CA LYS A 68 17.06 -13.87 22.96
C LYS A 68 18.40 -14.46 23.44
N ARG A 69 19.25 -14.98 22.55
CA ARG A 69 20.52 -15.63 22.92
C ARG A 69 21.58 -14.57 23.20
N GLY A 70 21.77 -14.26 24.48
CA GLY A 70 22.66 -13.20 24.94
C GLY A 70 24.17 -13.50 24.89
N SER A 71 24.58 -14.78 24.77
CA SER A 71 25.98 -15.15 25.03
C SER A 71 26.89 -15.31 23.81
N TRP A 72 26.37 -15.52 22.58
CA TRP A 72 27.22 -15.78 21.40
C TRP A 72 26.86 -14.95 20.15
N LEU A 73 25.85 -14.09 20.24
CA LEU A 73 25.40 -13.26 19.13
C LEU A 73 25.59 -11.77 19.47
N PRO A 74 26.24 -10.98 18.59
CA PRO A 74 26.32 -9.54 18.73
C PRO A 74 24.94 -8.89 18.86
N GLU A 75 24.87 -7.79 19.61
CA GLU A 75 23.61 -7.10 19.92
C GLU A 75 22.85 -6.65 18.67
N ASP A 76 23.55 -6.11 17.67
CA ASP A 76 22.98 -5.69 16.39
C ASP A 76 22.34 -6.84 15.60
N MET A 77 22.90 -8.05 15.71
CA MET A 77 22.30 -9.23 15.08
C MET A 77 21.06 -9.68 15.82
N ARG A 78 21.09 -9.70 17.17
CA ARG A 78 19.91 -10.03 17.98
C ARG A 78 18.76 -9.06 17.73
N HIS A 79 19.07 -7.77 17.62
CA HIS A 79 18.11 -6.73 17.26
C HIS A 79 17.49 -6.96 15.87
N ARG A 80 18.31 -7.25 14.85
CA ARG A 80 17.82 -7.60 13.51
C ARG A 80 16.95 -8.86 13.50
N PHE A 81 17.31 -9.87 14.28
CA PHE A 81 16.48 -11.07 14.45
C PHE A 81 15.18 -10.78 15.19
N ALA A 82 15.18 -9.92 16.20
CA ALA A 82 13.96 -9.50 16.90
C ALA A 82 12.98 -8.79 15.95
N LEU A 83 13.49 -7.86 15.13
CA LEU A 83 12.68 -7.18 14.10
C LEU A 83 12.12 -8.16 13.07
N SER A 84 12.95 -9.12 12.63
CA SER A 84 12.57 -10.14 11.66
C SER A 84 11.56 -11.14 12.21
N ALA A 85 11.65 -11.49 13.50
CA ALA A 85 10.69 -12.32 14.22
C ALA A 85 9.35 -11.59 14.35
N LYS A 86 9.36 -10.33 14.79
CA LYS A 86 8.14 -9.51 14.91
C LYS A 86 7.37 -9.41 13.59
N LYS A 87 8.06 -9.30 12.45
CA LYS A 87 7.41 -9.29 11.12
C LYS A 87 6.76 -10.62 10.73
N ARG A 88 7.23 -11.75 11.27
CA ARG A 88 6.81 -13.11 10.90
C ARG A 88 6.00 -13.82 11.98
N ASP A 89 5.59 -13.10 13.02
CA ASP A 89 4.80 -13.65 14.12
C ASP A 89 3.47 -14.22 13.59
N PRO A 90 3.15 -15.50 13.86
CA PRO A 90 1.89 -16.11 13.44
C PRO A 90 0.65 -15.47 14.06
N GLU A 91 0.80 -14.82 15.21
CA GLU A 91 -0.26 -14.08 15.90
C GLU A 91 -0.19 -12.58 15.60
N ARG A 92 0.76 -12.14 14.76
CA ARG A 92 0.70 -10.80 14.18
C ARG A 92 -0.48 -10.78 13.23
N ASP A 93 -1.57 -10.26 13.75
CA ASP A 93 -2.73 -9.92 12.97
C ASP A 93 -2.29 -8.93 11.88
N GLU A 94 -2.18 -9.41 10.63
CA GLU A 94 -1.88 -8.56 9.47
C GLU A 94 -3.00 -7.51 9.28
N LEU A 95 -4.19 -7.74 9.85
CA LEU A 95 -5.33 -6.82 9.88
C LEU A 95 -5.28 -5.86 11.10
N ALA A 96 -4.59 -6.21 12.18
CA ALA A 96 -4.28 -5.30 13.30
C ALA A 96 -2.89 -4.66 13.19
N ALA A 97 -2.38 -4.50 11.97
CA ALA A 97 -1.60 -3.28 11.74
C ALA A 97 -2.47 -2.13 12.27
N PRO A 98 -1.96 -1.26 13.17
CA PRO A 98 -2.76 -0.14 13.64
C PRO A 98 -3.31 0.51 12.39
N MET A 99 -4.64 0.62 12.33
CA MET A 99 -5.35 1.44 11.37
C MET A 99 -4.77 2.84 11.56
N LYS A 100 -3.63 3.10 10.91
CA LYS A 100 -2.78 4.25 11.15
C LYS A 100 -3.49 5.39 10.46
N SER A 101 -4.38 6.01 11.24
CA SER A 101 -5.19 7.18 10.91
C SER A 101 -6.18 6.99 9.76
N GLU A 102 -7.41 7.39 10.05
CA GLU A 102 -8.57 7.64 9.20
C GLU A 102 -8.37 8.68 8.08
N LYS A 103 -7.21 8.68 7.42
CA LYS A 103 -7.09 9.25 6.07
C LYS A 103 -6.63 8.13 5.17
N LEU A 104 -7.56 7.56 4.39
CA LEU A 104 -7.20 6.92 3.13
C LEU A 104 -6.45 7.99 2.33
N PHE A 105 -5.13 7.99 2.45
CA PHE A 105 -4.29 8.80 1.60
C PHE A 105 -4.30 8.09 0.25
N THR A 106 -5.13 8.58 -0.66
CA THR A 106 -5.22 8.05 -2.01
C THR A 106 -3.86 8.18 -2.68
N TYR A 107 -3.56 7.28 -3.63
CA TYR A 107 -2.33 7.40 -4.44
C TYR A 107 -2.24 8.78 -5.11
N SER A 108 -3.38 9.32 -5.56
CA SER A 108 -3.46 10.68 -6.11
C SER A 108 -3.03 11.77 -5.13
N ALA A 109 -3.50 11.73 -3.88
CA ALA A 109 -3.12 12.70 -2.85
C ALA A 109 -1.62 12.60 -2.50
N MET A 110 -1.03 11.42 -2.61
CA MET A 110 0.41 11.20 -2.45
C MET A 110 1.21 11.84 -3.58
N VAL A 111 0.80 11.62 -4.82
CA VAL A 111 1.43 12.21 -6.00
C VAL A 111 1.38 13.74 -5.91
N GLU A 112 0.22 14.32 -5.63
CA GLU A 112 0.06 15.78 -5.49
C GLU A 112 0.97 16.36 -4.40
N ARG A 113 1.04 15.70 -3.24
CA ARG A 113 1.95 16.11 -2.17
C ARG A 113 3.42 16.06 -2.62
N TRP A 114 3.81 15.01 -3.32
CA TRP A 114 5.18 14.87 -3.82
C TRP A 114 5.52 15.91 -4.87
N GLU A 115 4.58 16.26 -5.74
CA GLU A 115 4.77 17.35 -6.71
C GLU A 115 5.01 18.68 -6.01
N ILE A 116 4.22 19.02 -4.98
CA ILE A 116 4.40 20.24 -4.17
C ILE A 116 5.79 20.25 -3.53
N LEU A 117 6.20 19.15 -2.90
CA LEU A 117 7.52 19.02 -2.28
C LEU A 117 8.66 19.07 -3.30
N ARG A 118 8.45 18.55 -4.51
CA ARG A 118 9.46 18.55 -5.58
C ARG A 118 9.71 19.97 -6.06
N LYS A 119 8.64 20.75 -6.27
CA LYS A 119 8.69 22.17 -6.67
C LYS A 119 9.30 23.05 -5.58
N SER A 120 8.97 22.81 -4.30
CA SER A 120 9.54 23.60 -3.20
C SER A 120 11.05 23.43 -3.04
N LYS A 121 11.64 22.39 -3.65
CA LYS A 121 13.07 22.06 -3.54
C LYS A 121 13.87 22.34 -4.81
N GLU A 122 13.29 23.01 -5.81
CA GLU A 122 13.95 23.32 -7.09
C GLU A 122 15.29 24.04 -6.87
N GLU A 123 15.29 25.10 -6.05
CA GLU A 123 16.46 25.92 -5.76
C GLU A 123 17.53 25.14 -4.99
N GLU A 124 17.11 24.29 -4.04
CA GLU A 124 18.00 23.44 -3.26
C GLU A 124 18.69 22.40 -4.17
N LYS A 125 17.96 21.79 -5.10
CA LYS A 125 18.52 20.88 -6.10
C LYS A 125 19.52 21.59 -7.01
N ALA A 126 19.19 22.78 -7.52
CA ALA A 126 20.09 23.56 -8.36
C ALA A 126 21.38 23.95 -7.61
N LYS A 127 21.27 24.24 -6.30
CA LYS A 127 22.44 24.47 -5.44
C LYS A 127 23.28 23.19 -5.25
N CYS A 128 22.65 22.05 -4.95
CA CYS A 128 23.35 20.77 -4.82
C CYS A 128 24.07 20.36 -6.11
N MET A 129 23.42 20.54 -7.26
CA MET A 129 24.01 20.29 -8.59
C MET A 129 25.30 21.07 -8.82
N ARG A 130 25.34 22.36 -8.44
CA ARG A 130 26.55 23.19 -8.54
C ARG A 130 27.68 22.74 -7.61
N GLY A 131 27.35 21.98 -6.57
CA GLY A 131 28.30 21.44 -5.60
C GLY A 131 28.88 20.08 -5.96
N PHE A 132 28.50 19.48 -7.10
CA PHE A 132 29.09 18.22 -7.55
C PHE A 132 30.48 18.47 -8.13
N ASN A 133 31.52 18.02 -7.41
CA ASN A 133 32.91 18.07 -7.90
C ASN A 133 33.15 17.16 -9.10
N HIS A 134 32.32 16.13 -9.28
CA HIS A 134 32.41 15.18 -10.38
C HIS A 134 30.99 14.90 -10.90
N ASN A 135 30.84 14.93 -12.23
CA ASN A 135 29.56 14.70 -12.89
C ASN A 135 29.58 13.33 -13.56
N PRO A 136 29.33 12.22 -12.83
CA PRO A 136 29.30 10.89 -13.44
C PRO A 136 28.15 10.79 -14.45
N CYS A 137 28.35 10.07 -15.55
CA CYS A 137 27.23 9.70 -16.42
C CYS A 137 26.40 8.62 -15.73
N ILE A 138 25.09 8.85 -15.57
CA ILE A 138 24.15 7.88 -15.00
C ILE A 138 23.42 7.16 -16.14
N SER A 139 23.62 5.84 -16.26
CA SER A 139 22.89 5.01 -17.22
C SER A 139 21.58 4.50 -16.62
N ILE A 140 20.45 4.83 -17.23
CA ILE A 140 19.11 4.39 -16.84
C ILE A 140 18.69 3.28 -17.81
N LEU A 141 18.72 2.04 -17.33
CA LEU A 141 18.31 0.87 -18.11
C LEU A 141 16.82 0.59 -17.92
N VAL A 142 16.06 0.56 -19.01
CA VAL A 142 14.61 0.31 -19.02
C VAL A 142 14.29 -0.86 -19.95
N PRO A 143 14.21 -2.09 -19.46
CA PRO A 143 13.70 -3.20 -20.24
C PRO A 143 12.19 -3.04 -20.48
N VAL A 144 11.73 -3.28 -21.71
CA VAL A 144 10.33 -3.17 -22.11
C VAL A 144 9.86 -4.43 -22.85
N TYR A 145 8.58 -4.77 -22.71
CA TYR A 145 7.93 -5.85 -23.45
C TYR A 145 6.45 -5.49 -23.64
N ASN A 146 6.01 -5.32 -24.89
CA ASN A 146 4.66 -4.86 -25.28
C ASN A 146 4.13 -3.74 -24.35
N PRO A 147 4.90 -2.66 -24.13
CA PRO A 147 4.46 -1.60 -23.24
C PRO A 147 3.28 -0.86 -23.87
N ASP A 148 2.32 -0.43 -23.04
CA ASP A 148 1.34 0.55 -23.47
C ASP A 148 2.08 1.81 -23.97
N PRO A 149 1.87 2.25 -25.22
CA PRO A 149 2.61 3.38 -25.80
C PRO A 149 2.47 4.68 -24.99
N GLU A 150 1.29 4.96 -24.43
CA GLU A 150 1.07 6.17 -23.63
C GLU A 150 1.85 6.10 -22.31
N LEU A 151 1.92 4.92 -21.69
CA LEU A 151 2.68 4.73 -20.45
C LEU A 151 4.18 4.79 -20.70
N LEU A 152 4.66 4.21 -21.81
CA LEU A 152 6.07 4.30 -22.20
C LEU A 152 6.46 5.77 -22.44
N GLN A 153 5.63 6.53 -23.16
CA GLN A 153 5.89 7.94 -23.41
C GLN A 153 5.95 8.75 -22.11
N LYS A 154 5.02 8.52 -21.17
CA LYS A 154 5.03 9.15 -19.84
C LYS A 154 6.29 8.78 -19.04
N ALA A 155 6.73 7.52 -19.11
CA ALA A 155 7.95 7.07 -18.46
C ALA A 155 9.20 7.77 -19.03
N ILE A 156 9.33 7.85 -20.35
CA ILE A 156 10.43 8.56 -21.02
C ILE A 156 10.42 10.04 -20.65
N HIS A 157 9.26 10.69 -20.68
CA HIS A 157 9.12 12.09 -20.31
C HIS A 157 9.57 12.34 -18.86
N SER A 158 9.22 11.44 -17.94
CA SER A 158 9.66 11.56 -16.54
C SER A 158 11.18 11.51 -16.38
N VAL A 159 11.91 10.80 -17.25
CA VAL A 159 13.38 10.78 -17.27
C VAL A 159 13.94 12.05 -17.88
N LEU A 160 13.33 12.54 -18.96
CA LEU A 160 13.72 13.81 -19.61
C LEU A 160 13.59 15.01 -18.65
N GLU A 161 12.62 14.99 -17.74
CA GLU A 161 12.39 16.03 -16.74
C GLU A 161 13.27 15.90 -15.47
N GLN A 162 14.29 15.04 -15.46
CA GLN A 162 15.21 14.96 -14.33
C GLN A 162 16.08 16.21 -14.23
N SER A 163 16.34 16.66 -13.01
CA SER A 163 17.16 17.86 -12.75
C SER A 163 18.65 17.63 -13.02
N TYR A 164 19.11 16.38 -13.00
CA TYR A 164 20.49 16.02 -13.35
C TYR A 164 20.59 15.86 -14.87
N SER A 165 21.64 16.39 -15.49
CA SER A 165 21.76 16.42 -16.95
C SER A 165 22.69 15.37 -17.55
N ASN A 166 23.61 14.80 -16.77
CA ASN A 166 24.59 13.84 -17.29
C ASN A 166 24.08 12.40 -17.15
N TRP A 167 23.12 12.02 -17.98
CA TRP A 167 22.56 10.68 -17.99
C TRP A 167 22.32 10.19 -19.42
N GLU A 168 22.22 8.87 -19.55
CA GLU A 168 21.77 8.19 -20.76
C GLU A 168 20.58 7.29 -20.42
N LEU A 169 19.63 7.19 -21.35
CA LEU A 169 18.46 6.33 -21.21
C LEU A 169 18.58 5.19 -22.24
N CYS A 170 18.73 3.97 -21.76
CA CYS A 170 18.84 2.78 -22.60
C CYS A 170 17.56 1.96 -22.47
N ILE A 171 16.73 2.00 -23.51
CA ILE A 171 15.53 1.19 -23.61
C ILE A 171 15.90 -0.12 -24.29
N VAL A 172 15.61 -1.25 -23.63
CA VAL A 172 15.94 -2.58 -24.13
C VAL A 172 14.64 -3.33 -24.40
N ASP A 173 14.32 -3.57 -25.66
CA ASP A 173 13.17 -4.37 -26.03
C ASP A 173 13.44 -5.87 -25.80
N ASP A 174 12.60 -6.52 -25.00
CA ASP A 174 12.68 -7.93 -24.64
C ASP A 174 11.85 -8.81 -25.59
N CYS A 175 12.09 -8.64 -26.91
CA CYS A 175 11.35 -9.33 -27.97
C CYS A 175 9.84 -9.05 -27.98
N SER A 176 9.44 -7.78 -27.92
CA SER A 176 8.03 -7.41 -28.04
C SER A 176 7.40 -8.01 -29.30
N THR A 177 6.16 -8.47 -29.14
CA THR A 177 5.35 -9.07 -30.21
C THR A 177 4.27 -8.13 -30.72
N ASP A 178 3.98 -7.06 -29.97
CA ASP A 178 3.00 -6.04 -30.29
C ASP A 178 3.70 -4.84 -30.97
N PRO A 179 3.29 -4.46 -32.20
CA PRO A 179 3.94 -3.40 -32.97
C PRO A 179 3.66 -1.97 -32.48
#